data_AF-A0A937EST2-F1
#
_entry.id   AF-A0A937EST2-F1
#
_cell.length_a   1.000
_cell.length_b   1.000
_cell.length_c   1.000
_cell.angle_alpha   90.00
_cell.angle_beta   90.00
_cell.angle_gamma   90.00
#
_symmetry.space_group_name_H-M   'P 1'
#
loop_
_entity.id
_entity.type
_entity.pdbx_description
1 polymer ?
#
loop_
_entity_poly.entity_id
_entity_poly.type
_entity_poly.pdbx_seq_one_letter_code
_entity_poly.pdbx_strand_id
1 'polypeptide(L)'
;MLETILIFIVGLIPAFVSLIMMRKAEAQAREQLQSAIAASANHRFQSSFTPIMPQEYQYVEGIGYFLGDNTCRFNARSAYLRCAVNPSGPCQECPYYESKEL
;
A
#
# COMPACT_ATOMS: atom_id res chain seq x y z
N MET A 1 -43.83 -23.13 40.18
CA MET A 1 -42.40 -23.49 40.15
C MET A 1 -41.95 -23.91 38.77
N LEU A 2 -42.57 -24.93 38.15
CA LEU A 2 -42.14 -25.42 36.82
C LEU A 2 -42.51 -24.45 35.67
N GLU A 3 -43.71 -23.86 35.70
CA GLU A 3 -44.13 -22.86 34.69
C GLU A 3 -43.25 -21.61 34.69
N THR A 4 -42.87 -21.11 35.87
CA THR A 4 -41.99 -19.95 35.98
C THR A 4 -40.61 -20.23 35.41
N ILE A 5 -40.09 -21.45 35.60
CA ILE A 5 -38.82 -21.88 35.00
C ILE A 5 -38.92 -21.94 33.47
N LEU A 6 -40.04 -22.45 32.94
CA LEU A 6 -40.30 -22.53 31.50
C LEU A 6 -40.31 -21.15 30.83
N ILE A 7 -40.95 -20.15 31.44
CA ILE A 7 -41.00 -18.77 30.93
C ILE A 7 -39.60 -18.15 30.89
N PHE A 8 -38.80 -18.34 31.95
CA PHE A 8 -37.43 -17.83 31.99
C PHE A 8 -36.54 -18.48 30.93
N ILE A 9 -36.66 -19.79 30.72
CA ILE A 9 -35.90 -20.51 29.69
C ILE A 9 -36.27 -20.00 28.29
N VAL A 10 -37.57 -19.91 27.98
CA VAL A 10 -38.04 -19.41 26.67
C VAL A 10 -37.66 -17.94 26.45
N GLY A 11 -37.63 -17.12 27.51
CA GLY A 11 -37.24 -15.71 27.44
C GLY A 11 -35.73 -15.47 27.29
N LEU A 12 -34.88 -16.33 27.88
CA LEU A 12 -33.42 -16.18 27.79
C LEU A 12 -32.81 -16.79 26.53
N ILE A 13 -33.45 -17.81 25.94
CA ILE A 13 -32.94 -18.47 24.72
C ILE A 13 -32.69 -17.45 23.59
N PRO A 14 -33.60 -16.52 23.24
CA PRO A 14 -33.37 -15.53 22.19
C PRO A 14 -32.17 -14.63 22.47
N ALA A 15 -31.97 -14.23 23.73
CA ALA A 15 -30.85 -13.37 24.13
C ALA A 15 -29.52 -14.12 24.00
N PHE A 16 -29.45 -15.38 24.46
CA PHE A 16 -28.26 -16.20 24.30
C PHE A 16 -27.94 -16.49 22.83
N VAL A 17 -28.93 -16.84 22.02
CA VAL A 17 -28.75 -17.10 20.58
C VAL A 17 -28.28 -15.83 19.86
N SER A 18 -28.87 -14.67 20.17
CA SER A 18 -28.46 -13.38 19.62
C SER A 18 -26.99 -13.07 19.94
N LEU A 19 -26.58 -13.28 21.19
CA LEU A 19 -25.20 -13.02 21.63
C LEU A 19 -24.20 -13.94 20.90
N ILE A 20 -24.53 -15.21 20.73
CA ILE A 20 -23.70 -16.17 19.98
C ILE A 20 -23.61 -15.78 18.50
N MET A 21 -24.72 -15.39 17.88
CA MET A 21 -24.72 -14.94 16.48
C MET A 21 -23.88 -13.68 16.28
N MET A 22 -24.00 -12.70 17.16
CA MET A 22 -23.22 -11.46 17.07
C MET A 22 -21.72 -11.73 17.19
N ARG A 23 -21.33 -12.58 18.15
CA ARG A 23 -19.93 -13.01 18.32
C ARG A 23 -19.37 -13.72 17.08
N LYS A 24 -20.17 -14.57 16.43
CA LYS A 24 -19.77 -15.22 15.17
C LYS A 24 -19.67 -14.23 14.02
N ALA A 25 -20.63 -13.31 13.89
CA ALA A 25 -20.65 -12.30 12.84
C ALA A 25 -19.43 -11.35 12.94
N GLU A 26 -19.05 -10.96 14.17
CA GLU A 26 -17.85 -10.15 14.41
C GLU A 26 -16.56 -10.87 13.96
N ALA A 27 -16.45 -12.18 14.23
CA ALA A 27 -15.28 -12.96 13.80
C ALA A 27 -15.18 -13.03 12.27
N GLN A 28 -16.30 -13.29 11.59
CA GLN A 28 -16.35 -13.34 10.12
C GLN A 28 -16.03 -11.97 9.49
N ALA A 29 -16.54 -10.88 10.06
CA ALA A 29 -16.28 -9.53 9.57
C ALA A 29 -14.79 -9.14 9.70
N ARG A 30 -14.10 -9.59 10.77
CA ARG A 30 -12.66 -9.35 10.96
C ARG A 30 -11.82 -10.04 9.87
N GLU A 31 -12.14 -11.29 9.53
CA GLU A 31 -11.44 -12.02 8.47
C GLU A 31 -11.64 -11.37 7.08
N GLN A 32 -12.87 -10.92 6.80
CA GLN A 32 -13.16 -10.18 5.56
C GLN A 32 -12.38 -8.86 5.49
N LEU A 33 -12.33 -8.11 6.59
CA LEU A 33 -11.56 -6.87 6.64
C LEU A 33 -10.06 -7.13 6.44
N GLN A 34 -9.51 -8.15 7.10
CA GLN A 34 -8.09 -8.52 6.96
C GLN A 34 -7.74 -8.92 5.53
N SER A 35 -8.57 -9.73 4.88
CA SER A 35 -8.34 -10.14 3.48
C SER A 35 -8.45 -8.95 2.51
N ALA A 36 -9.40 -8.03 2.73
CA ALA A 36 -9.50 -6.80 1.95
C ALA A 36 -8.27 -5.89 2.12
N ILE A 37 -7.76 -5.73 3.35
CA ILE A 37 -6.53 -4.96 3.61
C ILE A 37 -5.34 -5.61 2.89
N ALA A 38 -5.16 -6.93 3.01
CA ALA A 38 -4.08 -7.64 2.34
C ALA A 38 -4.14 -7.54 0.81
N ALA A 39 -5.34 -7.64 0.22
CA ALA A 39 -5.54 -7.44 -1.21
C ALA A 39 -5.17 -6.01 -1.66
N SER A 40 -5.49 -4.99 -0.84
CA SER A 40 -5.15 -3.60 -1.15
C SER A 40 -3.64 -3.29 -1.02
N ALA A 41 -2.93 -3.97 -0.12
CA ALA A 41 -1.50 -3.80 0.08
C ALA A 41 -0.70 -4.17 -1.18
N ASN A 42 -1.05 -5.29 -1.83
CA ASN A 42 -0.44 -5.69 -3.10
C ASN A 42 -0.79 -4.72 -4.23
N HIS A 43 -2.01 -4.20 -4.27
CA HIS A 43 -2.45 -3.33 -5.35
C HIS A 43 -1.83 -1.92 -5.31
N ARG A 44 -1.57 -1.36 -4.11
CA ARG A 44 -0.91 -0.04 -3.97
C ARG A 44 0.54 -0.02 -4.51
N PHE A 45 1.24 -1.15 -4.45
CA PHE A 45 2.62 -1.22 -4.95
C PHE A 45 2.67 -1.27 -6.48
N GLN A 46 1.70 -1.92 -7.13
CA GLN A 46 1.65 -2.00 -8.60
C GLN A 46 0.99 -0.80 -9.28
N SER A 47 -0.03 -0.16 -8.68
CA SER A 47 -0.77 0.91 -9.36
C SER A 47 -0.07 2.27 -9.40
N SER A 48 1.05 2.43 -8.70
CA SER A 48 1.84 3.69 -8.73
C SER A 48 3.04 3.63 -9.68
N PHE A 49 3.40 2.43 -10.16
CA PHE A 49 4.52 2.21 -11.08
C PHE A 49 4.15 1.10 -12.07
N THR A 50 3.23 1.37 -13.00
CA THR A 50 3.36 0.74 -14.31
C THR A 50 4.53 1.42 -15.00
N PRO A 51 5.69 0.75 -15.17
CA PRO A 51 6.76 1.33 -15.95
C PRO A 51 6.32 1.21 -17.41
N ILE A 52 5.58 2.20 -17.90
CA ILE A 52 5.77 2.64 -19.27
C ILE A 52 7.26 2.98 -19.30
N MET A 53 8.13 2.09 -19.79
CA MET A 53 9.59 2.27 -19.88
C MET A 53 9.93 3.44 -20.82
N PRO A 54 10.27 4.66 -20.33
CA PRO A 54 11.45 5.33 -20.82
C PRO A 54 12.62 4.81 -19.98
N GLN A 55 13.76 4.78 -20.65
CA GLN A 55 15.07 4.26 -20.29
C GLN A 55 15.73 4.92 -19.06
N GLU A 56 14.96 5.43 -18.10
CA GLU A 56 15.39 6.46 -17.15
C GLU A 56 15.26 6.09 -15.67
N TYR A 57 14.80 4.88 -15.34
CA TYR A 57 14.86 4.38 -13.95
C TYR A 57 16.03 3.43 -13.81
N GLN A 58 16.94 3.79 -12.92
CA GLN A 58 18.09 2.97 -12.59
C GLN A 58 17.94 2.44 -11.17
N TYR A 59 18.12 1.13 -11.02
CA TYR A 59 18.13 0.47 -9.71
C TYR A 59 19.55 0.46 -9.16
N VAL A 60 19.73 0.91 -7.92
CA VAL A 60 20.98 0.75 -7.18
C VAL A 60 20.70 0.03 -5.88
N GLU A 61 21.44 -1.05 -5.66
CA GLU A 61 21.33 -1.88 -4.47
C GLU A 61 21.59 -1.04 -3.20
N GLY A 62 20.67 -1.10 -2.24
CA GLY A 62 20.72 -0.33 -0.99
C GLY A 62 20.06 1.06 -1.04
N ILE A 63 19.74 1.60 -2.22
CA ILE A 63 19.10 2.93 -2.38
C ILE A 63 17.70 2.79 -3.01
N GLY A 64 17.50 1.79 -3.86
CA GLY A 64 16.25 1.54 -4.58
C GLY A 64 16.27 2.14 -5.99
N TYR A 65 15.06 2.37 -6.54
CA TYR A 65 14.89 3.00 -7.84
C TYR A 65 14.94 4.52 -7.74
N PHE A 66 15.67 5.15 -8.66
CA PHE A 66 15.61 6.60 -8.83
C PHE A 66 15.57 6.97 -10.31
N LEU A 67 15.05 8.18 -10.57
CA LEU A 67 14.79 8.70 -11.91
C LEU A 67 15.97 9.53 -12.42
N GLY A 68 16.29 9.41 -13.69
CA GLY A 68 17.32 10.20 -14.37
C GLY A 68 18.71 9.56 -14.42
N ASP A 69 19.59 10.21 -15.16
CA ASP A 69 20.96 9.74 -15.37
C ASP A 69 21.81 9.87 -14.10
N ASN A 70 22.35 8.75 -13.62
CA ASN A 70 23.16 8.69 -12.40
C ASN A 70 24.58 9.26 -12.57
N THR A 71 25.00 9.48 -13.82
CA THR A 71 26.29 10.08 -14.15
C THR A 71 26.25 11.60 -14.05
N CYS A 72 25.06 12.22 -13.95
CA CYS A 72 24.92 13.65 -13.71
C CYS A 72 25.10 14.01 -12.22
N ARG A 73 25.94 15.01 -11.94
CA ARG A 73 26.17 15.56 -10.60
C ARG A 73 24.88 16.10 -9.94
N PHE A 74 23.95 16.62 -10.74
CA PHE A 74 22.69 17.20 -10.26
C PHE A 74 21.53 16.20 -10.18
N ASN A 75 21.78 14.91 -10.41
CA ASN A 75 20.76 13.87 -10.21
C ASN A 75 20.20 13.95 -8.78
N ALA A 76 18.87 13.99 -8.64
CA ALA A 76 18.22 14.17 -7.34
C ALA A 76 18.18 12.90 -6.48
N ARG A 77 18.58 11.74 -7.04
CA ARG A 77 18.57 10.41 -6.39
C ARG A 77 17.23 10.10 -5.72
N SER A 78 16.16 10.49 -6.39
CA SER A 78 14.79 10.38 -5.90
C SER A 78 13.99 9.48 -6.83
N ALA A 79 13.05 8.73 -6.25
CA ALA A 79 12.08 7.94 -7.01
C ALA A 79 11.09 8.82 -7.81
N TYR A 80 11.00 10.12 -7.50
CA TYR A 80 10.00 11.03 -8.06
C TYR A 80 10.60 12.24 -8.78
N LEU A 81 11.82 12.65 -8.41
CA LEU A 81 12.48 13.81 -9.00
C LEU A 81 13.73 13.36 -9.76
N ARG A 82 13.87 13.84 -11.00
CA ARG A 82 14.99 13.52 -11.88
C ARG A 82 16.26 14.29 -11.52
N CYS A 83 16.12 15.61 -11.35
CA CYS A 83 17.23 16.54 -11.20
C CYS A 83 16.86 17.64 -10.20
N ALA A 84 17.82 18.05 -9.37
CA ALA A 84 17.60 19.08 -8.36
C ALA A 84 17.42 20.48 -8.95
N VAL A 85 18.02 20.74 -10.13
CA VAL A 85 18.00 22.07 -10.78
C VAL A 85 17.03 22.14 -11.97
N ASN A 86 16.68 21.01 -12.56
CA ASN A 86 15.71 20.93 -13.67
C ASN A 86 14.80 19.70 -13.51
N PRO A 87 13.81 19.74 -12.59
CA PRO A 87 13.00 18.57 -12.24
C PRO A 87 12.23 17.93 -13.40
N SER A 88 11.88 18.74 -14.43
CA SER A 88 11.01 18.33 -15.54
C SER A 88 11.74 18.04 -16.86
N GLY A 89 13.01 18.44 -17.00
CA GLY A 89 13.75 18.28 -18.26
C GLY A 89 14.39 16.90 -18.45
N PRO A 90 14.52 16.41 -19.70
CA PRO A 90 15.25 15.18 -19.99
C PRO A 90 16.76 15.35 -19.81
N CYS A 91 17.51 14.27 -19.61
CA CYS A 91 18.96 14.33 -19.41
C CYS A 91 19.77 14.49 -20.70
N GLN A 92 19.30 13.94 -21.83
CA GLN A 92 20.05 13.82 -23.10
C GLN A 92 20.38 15.17 -23.76
N GLU A 93 19.57 16.21 -23.51
CA GLU A 93 19.74 17.57 -24.06
C GLU A 93 19.70 18.63 -22.94
N CYS A 94 20.04 18.25 -21.71
CA CYS A 94 19.95 19.16 -20.58
C CYS A 94 21.10 20.18 -20.58
N PRO A 95 20.83 21.50 -20.60
CA PRO A 95 21.88 22.52 -20.52
C PRO A 95 22.57 22.55 -19.14
N TYR A 96 21.96 21.93 -18.13
CA TYR A 96 22.50 21.83 -16.77
C TYR A 96 23.26 20.52 -16.52
N TYR A 97 23.43 19.65 -17.52
CA TYR A 97 24.12 18.38 -17.32
C TYR A 97 25.59 18.61 -16.99
N GLU A 98 26.05 18.03 -15.88
CA GLU A 98 27.44 18.04 -15.46
C GLU A 98 27.83 16.61 -15.08
N SER A 99 28.83 16.04 -15.75
CA SER A 99 29.30 14.69 -15.43
C SER A 99 29.90 14.65 -14.04
N LYS A 100 29.53 13.65 -13.25
CA LYS A 100 30.17 13.33 -11.99
C LYS A 100 31.51 12.69 -12.30
N GLU A 101 32.60 13.44 -12.19
CA GLU A 101 33.95 12.88 -12.21
C GLU A 101 34.07 11.83 -11.08
N LEU A 102 34.56 10.65 -11.42
CA LEU A 102 34.78 9.53 -10.48
C LEU A 102 36.08 9.72 -9.70
#